data_AF-A0A3D2NJA4-F1
#
_entry.id   AF-A0A3D2NJA4-F1
#
_cell.length_a   1.000
_cell.length_b   1.000
_cell.length_c   1.000
_cell.angle_alpha   90.00
_cell.angle_beta   90.00
_cell.angle_gamma   90.00
#
_symmetry.space_group_name_H-M   'P 1'
#
loop_
_entity.id
_entity.type
_entity.pdbx_description
1 polymer ?
#
loop_
_entity_poly.entity_id
_entity_poly.type
_entity_poly.pdbx_seq_one_letter_code
_entity_poly.pdbx_strand_id
1 'polypeptide(L)'
;MDPEASAALARLRELLRIPTVSHADESQIDWSGFDAFHAALERLYPGVHRVLQREVVGGHSLLYRWRGADAADPLVLMAHMDVVPVVPSEWDHDPFAADLVGEGEEQAVHARGAVDDKGALVAILEA
;
A
#
# COMPACT_ATOMS: atom_id res chain seq x y z
N MET A 1 22.18 -1.38 -3.92
CA MET A 1 20.90 -2.10 -3.76
C MET A 1 20.65 -2.86 -5.06
N ASP A 2 20.16 -4.09 -4.99
CA ASP A 2 19.69 -4.85 -6.14
C ASP A 2 18.63 -4.05 -6.94
N PRO A 3 18.67 -3.97 -8.28
CA PRO A 3 17.69 -3.20 -9.06
C PRO A 3 16.23 -3.55 -8.78
N GLU A 4 15.90 -4.81 -8.52
CA GLU A 4 14.53 -5.23 -8.18
C GLU A 4 14.10 -4.71 -6.81
N ALA A 5 14.97 -4.87 -5.79
CA ALA A 5 14.74 -4.28 -4.47
C ALA A 5 14.59 -2.74 -4.54
N SER A 6 15.33 -2.08 -5.44
CA SER A 6 15.21 -0.64 -5.66
C SER A 6 13.87 -0.23 -6.29
N ALA A 7 13.30 -1.08 -7.15
CA ALA A 7 12.00 -0.83 -7.77
C ALA A 7 10.86 -1.01 -6.76
N ALA A 8 10.87 -2.11 -6.00
CA ALA A 8 9.88 -2.36 -4.95
C ALA A 8 9.87 -1.24 -3.90
N LEU A 9 11.04 -0.79 -3.46
CA LEU A 9 11.18 0.36 -2.56
C LEU A 9 10.60 1.65 -3.17
N ALA A 10 10.83 1.90 -4.46
CA ALA A 10 10.26 3.07 -5.13
C ALA A 10 8.72 3.03 -5.17
N ARG A 11 8.13 1.87 -5.49
CA ARG A 11 6.66 1.68 -5.49
C ARG A 11 6.07 1.84 -4.09
N LEU A 12 6.70 1.25 -3.07
CA LEU A 12 6.29 1.42 -1.68
C LEU A 12 6.27 2.90 -1.28
N ARG A 13 7.36 3.62 -1.54
CA ARG A 13 7.45 5.05 -1.21
C ARG A 13 6.41 5.88 -1.94
N GLU A 14 6.08 5.56 -3.19
CA GLU A 14 5.03 6.25 -3.93
C GLU A 14 3.65 6.03 -3.31
N LEU A 15 3.32 4.79 -2.93
CA LEU A 15 2.05 4.44 -2.27
C LEU A 15 1.93 5.02 -0.85
N LEU A 16 3.05 5.14 -0.13
CA LEU A 16 3.09 5.76 1.20
C LEU A 16 2.81 7.26 1.15
N ARG A 17 3.11 7.94 0.04
CA ARG A 17 2.84 9.37 -0.15
C ARG A 17 1.37 9.70 -0.37
N ILE A 18 0.52 8.70 -0.58
CA ILE A 18 -0.91 8.88 -0.78
C ILE A 18 -1.61 8.74 0.57
N PRO A 19 -2.19 9.80 1.15
CA PRO A 19 -2.83 9.75 2.46
C PRO A 19 -4.19 9.06 2.38
N THR A 20 -4.23 7.77 2.74
CA THR A 20 -5.44 6.94 2.84
C THR A 20 -5.95 6.92 4.28
N VAL A 21 -6.17 8.10 4.86
CA VAL A 21 -6.47 8.22 6.30
C VAL A 21 -7.92 7.80 6.57
N SER A 22 -8.11 6.80 7.42
CA SER A 22 -9.43 6.37 7.89
C SER A 22 -9.79 7.00 9.24
N HIS A 23 -11.10 7.14 9.47
CA HIS A 23 -11.67 7.67 10.69
C HIS A 23 -12.85 6.79 11.13
N ALA A 24 -13.08 6.71 12.45
CA ALA A 24 -14.25 6.01 12.98
C ALA A 24 -15.57 6.69 12.54
N ASP A 25 -15.52 8.00 12.28
CA ASP A 25 -16.59 8.77 11.65
C ASP A 25 -16.27 8.89 10.15
N GLU A 26 -16.99 8.12 9.32
CA GLU A 26 -16.78 8.07 7.87
C GLU A 26 -16.94 9.43 7.18
N SER A 27 -17.69 10.37 7.77
CA SER A 27 -17.86 11.72 7.22
C SER A 27 -16.58 12.55 7.22
N GLN A 28 -15.56 12.11 7.98
CA GLN A 28 -14.25 12.75 8.06
C GLN A 28 -13.23 12.11 7.11
N ILE A 29 -13.60 11.04 6.40
CA ILE A 29 -12.70 10.35 5.47
C ILE A 29 -12.65 11.10 4.15
N ASP A 30 -11.44 11.45 3.73
CA ASP A 30 -11.18 11.91 2.35
C ASP A 30 -11.01 10.70 1.42
N TRP A 31 -12.10 10.31 0.78
CA TRP A 31 -12.12 9.18 -0.15
C TRP A 31 -11.27 9.40 -1.41
N SER A 32 -10.90 10.65 -1.74
CA SER A 32 -10.07 10.92 -2.92
C SER A 32 -8.65 10.34 -2.78
N GLY A 33 -8.15 10.21 -1.55
CA GLY A 33 -6.90 9.51 -1.26
C GLY A 33 -6.96 8.02 -1.61
N PHE A 34 -8.10 7.37 -1.37
CA PHE A 34 -8.32 5.97 -1.72
C PHE A 34 -8.46 5.78 -3.23
N ASP A 35 -9.17 6.68 -3.92
CA ASP A 35 -9.25 6.69 -5.38
C ASP A 35 -7.87 6.85 -6.03
N ALA A 36 -7.07 7.80 -5.52
CA ALA A 36 -5.69 8.00 -5.96
C ALA A 36 -4.82 6.76 -5.70
N PHE A 37 -5.02 6.08 -4.56
CA PHE A 37 -4.32 4.84 -4.23
C PHE A 37 -4.66 3.72 -5.21
N HIS A 38 -5.95 3.53 -5.53
CA HIS A 38 -6.39 2.55 -6.53
C HIS A 38 -5.77 2.82 -7.90
N ALA A 39 -5.80 4.08 -8.36
CA ALA A 39 -5.19 4.47 -9.62
C ALA A 39 -3.66 4.23 -9.63
N ALA A 40 -2.99 4.47 -8.50
CA ALA A 40 -1.57 4.17 -8.34
C ALA A 40 -1.29 2.66 -8.42
N LEU A 41 -2.09 1.82 -7.74
CA LEU A 41 -1.94 0.36 -7.82
C LEU A 41 -2.09 -0.16 -9.26
N GLU A 42 -3.11 0.31 -9.99
CA GLU A 42 -3.33 -0.07 -11.39
C GLU A 42 -2.14 0.29 -12.28
N ARG A 43 -1.59 1.50 -12.11
CA ARG A 43 -0.43 1.97 -12.88
C ARG A 43 0.87 1.25 -12.50
N LEU A 44 1.09 1.01 -11.21
CA LEU A 44 2.34 0.44 -10.70
C LEU A 44 2.43 -1.07 -10.90
N TYR A 45 1.29 -1.76 -10.90
CA TYR A 45 1.18 -3.22 -11.07
C TYR A 45 0.28 -3.61 -12.25
N PRO A 46 0.62 -3.21 -13.49
CA PRO A 46 -0.21 -3.51 -14.66
C PRO A 46 -0.29 -5.02 -14.94
N GLY A 47 0.73 -5.79 -14.55
CA GLY A 47 0.72 -7.26 -14.65
C GLY A 47 -0.35 -7.90 -13.76
N VAL A 48 -0.41 -7.49 -12.48
CA VAL A 48 -1.41 -7.93 -11.50
C VAL A 48 -2.81 -7.61 -12.03
N HIS A 49 -3.05 -6.37 -12.45
CA HIS A 49 -4.36 -5.91 -12.91
C HIS A 49 -4.79 -6.50 -14.27
N ARG A 50 -3.84 -6.97 -15.07
CA ARG A 50 -4.11 -7.66 -16.33
C ARG A 50 -4.44 -9.14 -16.12
N VAL A 51 -3.78 -9.80 -15.17
CA VAL A 51 -3.86 -11.26 -14.99
C VAL A 51 -4.93 -11.66 -13.97
N LEU A 52 -5.03 -10.91 -12.87
CA LEU A 52 -5.95 -11.22 -11.78
C LEU A 52 -7.33 -10.68 -12.06
N GLN A 53 -8.35 -11.41 -11.61
CA GLN A 53 -9.71 -10.90 -11.60
C GLN A 53 -9.85 -9.96 -10.40
N ARG A 54 -10.16 -8.69 -10.65
CA ARG A 54 -10.35 -7.67 -9.62
C ARG A 54 -11.83 -7.38 -9.39
N GLU A 55 -12.20 -7.27 -8.12
CA GLU A 55 -13.50 -6.80 -7.66
C GLU A 55 -13.29 -5.66 -6.65
N VAL A 56 -14.16 -4.65 -6.71
CA VAL A 56 -14.23 -3.58 -5.72
C VAL A 56 -15.44 -3.84 -4.83
N VAL A 57 -15.20 -4.09 -3.55
CA VAL A 57 -16.21 -4.44 -2.55
C VAL A 57 -16.41 -3.27 -1.61
N GLY A 58 -17.66 -2.91 -1.31
CA GLY A 58 -17.95 -1.82 -0.38
C GLY A 58 -17.42 -0.45 -0.82
N GLY A 59 -17.21 -0.26 -2.13
CA GLY A 59 -16.71 0.98 -2.73
C GLY A 59 -15.19 1.12 -2.76
N HIS A 60 -14.48 0.57 -1.77
CA HIS A 60 -13.03 0.80 -1.65
C HIS A 60 -12.20 -0.46 -1.39
N SER A 61 -12.74 -1.55 -0.86
CA SER A 61 -11.94 -2.77 -0.64
C SER A 61 -11.63 -3.46 -1.98
N LEU A 62 -10.38 -3.89 -2.17
CA LEU A 62 -9.95 -4.58 -3.38
C LEU A 62 -9.81 -6.08 -3.13
N LEU A 63 -10.54 -6.88 -3.92
CA LEU A 63 -10.39 -8.33 -3.94
C LEU A 63 -9.78 -8.75 -5.27
N TYR A 64 -8.63 -9.41 -5.20
CA TYR A 64 -7.96 -10.00 -6.35
C TYR A 64 -8.05 -11.52 -6.29
N ARG A 65 -8.48 -12.14 -7.38
CA ARG A 65 -8.51 -13.59 -7.53
C ARG A 65 -7.53 -14.05 -8.59
N TRP A 66 -6.51 -14.78 -8.16
CA TRP A 66 -5.69 -15.62 -9.02
C TRP A 66 -6.25 -17.03 -9.04
N ARG A 67 -6.74 -17.47 -10.21
CA ARG A 67 -7.18 -18.87 -10.36
C ARG A 67 -5.98 -19.79 -10.44
N GLY A 68 -5.88 -20.73 -9.50
CA GLY A 68 -4.96 -21.85 -9.55
C GLY A 68 -5.40 -22.92 -10.54
N ALA A 69 -4.67 -24.04 -10.58
CA ALA A 69 -5.00 -25.19 -11.42
C ALA A 69 -6.33 -25.87 -11.01
N ASP A 70 -6.64 -25.83 -9.71
CA ASP A 70 -7.90 -26.28 -9.13
C ASP A 70 -8.31 -25.40 -7.92
N ALA A 71 -9.36 -25.79 -7.21
CA ALA A 71 -9.95 -25.05 -6.09
C ALA A 71 -9.84 -25.80 -4.75
N ALA A 72 -8.96 -26.81 -4.64
CA ALA A 72 -8.89 -27.68 -3.47
C ALA A 72 -8.33 -26.97 -2.22
N ASP A 73 -7.27 -26.17 -2.39
CA ASP A 73 -6.52 -25.55 -1.29
C ASP A 73 -6.35 -24.02 -1.50
N PRO A 74 -7.40 -23.21 -1.28
CA PRO A 74 -7.31 -21.77 -1.46
C PRO A 74 -6.43 -21.10 -0.38
N LEU A 75 -5.62 -20.12 -0.79
CA LEU A 75 -4.86 -19.23 0.09
C LEU A 75 -5.40 -17.80 -0.01
N VAL A 76 -5.51 -17.12 1.12
CA VAL A 76 -5.80 -15.68 1.19
C VAL A 76 -4.56 -14.97 1.73
N LEU A 77 -4.03 -14.07 0.91
CA LEU A 77 -3.08 -13.05 1.33
C LEU A 77 -3.88 -11.76 1.58
N MET A 78 -3.67 -11.13 2.72
CA MET A 78 -4.46 -9.98 3.15
C MET A 78 -3.54 -8.91 3.73
N ALA A 79 -3.85 -7.67 3.37
CA ALA A 79 -3.29 -6.45 3.93
C ALA A 79 -4.38 -5.37 3.91
N HIS A 80 -4.19 -4.29 4.66
CA HIS A 80 -5.03 -3.10 4.53
C HIS A 80 -4.26 -1.91 3.97
N MET A 81 -5.00 -0.97 3.39
CA MET A 81 -4.45 0.19 2.70
C MET A 81 -4.74 1.50 3.42
N ASP A 82 -5.71 1.52 4.33
CA ASP A 82 -6.00 2.68 5.16
C ASP A 82 -4.95 2.81 6.27
N VAL A 83 -4.85 4.04 6.78
CA VAL A 83 -3.93 4.37 7.86
C VAL A 83 -4.64 5.20 8.90
N VAL A 84 -4.19 5.11 10.15
CA VAL A 84 -4.71 5.96 11.22
C VAL A 84 -4.26 7.42 11.06
N PRO A 85 -5.02 8.38 11.63
CA PRO A 85 -4.63 9.79 11.66
C PRO A 85 -3.24 10.03 12.25
N VAL A 86 -2.67 11.18 11.92
CA VAL A 86 -1.35 11.61 12.40
C VAL A 86 -1.52 12.83 13.31
N VAL A 87 -0.69 12.90 14.35
CA VAL A 87 -0.51 14.11 15.16
C VAL A 87 0.80 14.75 14.70
N PRO A 88 0.78 15.83 13.91
CA PRO A 88 1.99 16.33 13.26
C PRO A 88 3.16 16.64 14.20
N SER A 89 2.87 17.04 15.45
CA SER A 89 3.91 17.32 16.46
C SER A 89 4.64 16.10 17.00
N GLU A 90 4.14 14.89 16.75
CA GLU A 90 4.77 13.63 17.16
C GLU A 90 5.71 13.05 16.08
N TRP A 91 5.85 13.75 14.96
CA TRP A 91 6.63 13.29 13.83
C TRP A 91 7.87 14.17 13.61
N ASP A 92 9.04 13.53 13.53
CA ASP A 92 10.30 14.19 13.18
C ASP A 92 10.42 14.52 11.68
N HIS A 93 9.63 13.83 10.85
CA HIS A 93 9.57 13.96 9.39
C HIS A 93 8.11 14.03 8.93
N ASP A 94 7.85 14.57 7.74
CA ASP A 94 6.49 14.54 7.20
C ASP A 94 6.00 13.07 7.08
N PRO A 95 4.90 12.69 7.77
CA PRO A 95 4.40 11.31 7.79
C PRO A 95 4.06 10.75 6.41
N PHE A 96 3.82 11.60 5.42
CA PHE A 96 3.47 11.19 4.06
C PHE A 96 4.54 11.59 3.04
N ALA A 97 5.76 11.98 3.44
CA ALA A 97 6.86 12.20 2.49
C ALA A 97 7.54 10.89 2.03
N ALA A 98 7.45 9.85 2.85
CA ALA A 98 8.17 8.58 2.68
C ALA A 98 9.68 8.80 2.50
N ASP A 99 10.27 9.48 3.48
CA ASP A 99 11.69 9.80 3.51
C ASP A 99 12.52 8.57 3.85
N LEU A 100 13.71 8.50 3.23
CA LEU A 100 14.74 7.56 3.65
C LEU A 100 15.59 8.26 4.70
N VAL A 101 15.61 7.71 5.90
CA VAL A 101 16.32 8.25 7.07
C VAL A 101 17.43 7.27 7.44
N GLY A 102 18.59 7.80 7.81
CA GLY A 102 19.78 6.98 8.09
C GLY A 102 20.56 6.58 6.84
N GLU A 103 21.63 5.82 7.04
CA GLU A 103 22.57 5.38 6.02
C GLU A 103 22.95 3.91 6.23
N GLY A 104 23.40 3.24 5.16
CA GLY A 104 23.86 1.86 5.24
C GLY A 104 22.76 0.89 5.68
N GLU A 105 23.06 0.06 6.67
CA GLU A 105 22.14 -0.96 7.21
C GLU A 105 21.03 -0.37 8.08
N GLU A 106 21.22 0.84 8.60
CA GLU A 106 20.24 1.55 9.43
C GLU A 106 19.28 2.42 8.59
N GLN A 107 19.41 2.38 7.26
CA GLN A 107 18.53 3.15 6.39
C GLN A 107 17.10 2.60 6.44
N ALA A 108 16.15 3.44 6.82
CA ALA A 108 14.74 3.10 6.96
C ALA A 108 13.82 4.07 6.23
N VAL A 109 12.64 3.61 5.83
CA VAL A 109 11.56 4.48 5.35
C VAL A 109 10.75 4.99 6.53
N HIS A 110 10.73 6.30 6.73
CA HIS A 110 9.87 6.94 7.72
C HIS A 110 8.59 7.43 7.04
N ALA A 111 7.47 6.74 7.29
CA ALA A 111 6.16 7.13 6.79
C ALA A 111 5.02 6.46 7.59
N ARG A 112 3.87 7.14 7.68
CA ARG A 112 2.61 6.50 8.08
C ARG A 112 2.24 5.46 7.02
N GLY A 113 1.94 4.23 7.45
CA GLY A 113 1.65 3.13 6.54
C GLY A 113 2.82 2.21 6.25
N ALA A 114 4.06 2.59 6.60
CA ALA A 114 5.26 1.87 6.15
C ALA A 114 5.32 0.44 6.69
N VAL A 115 5.04 0.28 7.98
CA VAL A 115 4.92 -1.03 8.63
C VAL A 115 3.47 -1.50 8.62
N ASP A 116 2.55 -0.62 8.98
CA ASP A 116 1.12 -0.92 9.18
C ASP A 116 0.26 -0.09 8.19
N ASP A 117 -0.16 -0.64 7.05
CA ASP A 117 0.13 -2.01 6.55
C ASP A 117 0.47 -2.05 5.05
N LYS A 118 0.80 -0.87 4.48
CA LYS A 118 1.15 -0.76 3.06
C LYS A 118 2.43 -1.51 2.70
N GLY A 119 3.32 -1.72 3.66
CA GLY A 119 4.50 -2.58 3.51
C GLY A 119 4.12 -4.03 3.16
N ALA A 120 3.20 -4.63 3.91
CA ALA A 120 2.72 -5.99 3.63
C ALA A 120 1.96 -6.05 2.30
N LEU A 121 1.12 -5.04 2.02
CA LEU A 121 0.42 -4.94 0.74
C LEU A 121 1.39 -4.98 -0.45
N VAL A 122 2.46 -4.17 -0.39
CA VAL A 122 3.47 -4.14 -1.47
C VAL A 122 4.22 -5.47 -1.55
N ALA A 123 4.62 -6.05 -0.41
CA ALA A 123 5.27 -7.36 -0.41
C ALA A 123 4.41 -8.45 -1.08
N ILE A 124 3.09 -8.44 -0.87
CA ILE A 124 2.15 -9.36 -1.53
C ILE A 124 2.09 -9.13 -3.05
N LEU A 125 2.15 -7.88 -3.50
CA LEU A 125 2.04 -7.54 -4.94
C LEU A 125 3.35 -7.74 -5.72
N GLU A 126 4.51 -7.74 -5.04
CA GLU A 126 5.83 -7.94 -5.64
C GLU A 126 6.25 -9.42 -5.72
N ALA A 127 5.65 -10.29 -4.90
CA ALA A 127 5.98 -11.72 -4.81
C ALA A 127 5.55 -12.52 -6.06
#